data_AF-A0A967Q6D1-F1
#
_entry.id   AF-A0A967Q6D1-F1
#
_cell.length_a   1.000
_cell.length_b   1.000
_cell.length_c   1.000
_cell.angle_alpha   90.00
_cell.angle_beta   90.00
_cell.angle_gamma   90.00
#
_symmetry.space_group_name_H-M   'P 1'
#
loop_
_entity.id
_entity.type
_entity.pdbx_description
1 polymer ?
#
loop_
_entity_poly.entity_id
_entity_poly.type
_entity_poly.pdbx_seq_one_letter_code
_entity_poly.pdbx_strand_id
1 'polypeptide(L)' 'LPADFGDQAEAFIAECQEAGEAIASRKASQKCLNAYGPLLPELLGGSADLAGSNSTLWKDAKAVSAED' A
#
# COMPACT_ATOMS: atom_id res chain seq x y z
N LEU A 1 7.35 -13.33 1.67
CA LEU A 1 8.00 -12.10 1.23
C LEU A 1 9.05 -12.40 0.17
N PRO A 2 9.00 -11.73 -0.99
CA PRO A 2 10.06 -11.76 -1.99
C PRO A 2 11.42 -11.38 -1.40
N ALA A 3 12.50 -11.91 -1.98
CA ALA A 3 13.85 -11.79 -1.43
C ALA A 3 14.35 -10.33 -1.38
N ASP A 4 13.86 -9.48 -2.29
CA ASP A 4 14.20 -8.07 -2.48
C ASP A 4 13.23 -7.11 -1.77
N PHE A 5 12.23 -7.63 -1.05
CA PHE A 5 11.24 -6.78 -0.38
C PHE A 5 11.87 -5.87 0.68
N GLY A 6 12.83 -6.39 1.47
CA GLY A 6 13.48 -5.63 2.54
C GLY A 6 14.22 -4.40 2.00
N ASP A 7 15.01 -4.58 0.94
CA ASP A 7 15.78 -3.49 0.32
C ASP A 7 14.86 -2.42 -0.29
N GLN A 8 13.76 -2.85 -0.94
CA GLN A 8 12.78 -1.93 -1.52
C GLN A 8 11.98 -1.17 -0.46
N ALA A 9 11.64 -1.83 0.65
CA ALA A 9 10.96 -1.19 1.77
C ALA A 9 11.86 -0.12 2.41
N GLU A 10 13.14 -0.43 2.63
CA GLU A 10 14.10 0.53 3.19
C GLU A 10 14.30 1.74 2.26
N ALA A 11 14.42 1.51 0.96
CA ALA A 11 14.50 2.58 -0.03
C ALA A 11 13.26 3.49 -0.01
N PHE A 12 12.06 2.92 0.08
CA PHE A 12 10.82 3.69 0.16
C PHE A 12 10.69 4.46 1.48
N ILE A 13 11.14 3.88 2.59
CA ILE A 13 11.17 4.56 3.90
C ILE A 13 12.09 5.79 3.84
N ALA A 14 13.29 5.64 3.27
CA ALA A 14 14.23 6.75 3.08
C ALA A 14 13.63 7.86 2.19
N GLU A 15 12.98 7.50 1.07
CA GLU A 15 12.27 8.44 0.20
C GLU A 15 11.18 9.20 0.97
N CYS A 16 10.38 8.51 1.78
CA CYS A 16 9.33 9.16 2.59
C CYS A 16 9.91 10.13 3.63
N GLN A 17 11.03 9.77 4.26
CA GLN A 17 11.72 10.63 5.23
C GLN A 17 12.30 11.87 4.56
N GLU A 18 12.91 11.73 3.37
CA GLU A 18 13.43 12.84 2.59
C GLU A 18 12.32 13.79 2.12
N ALA A 19 11.21 13.23 1.64
CA ALA A 19 10.08 14.02 1.15
C ALA A 19 9.39 14.85 2.25
N GLY A 20 9.37 14.35 3.50
CA GLY A 20 8.89 15.10 4.66
C GLY A 20 7.44 15.61 4.55
N GLU A 21 6.58 14.89 3.83
CA GLU A 21 5.25 15.37 3.45
C GLU A 21 4.31 15.55 4.66
N ALA A 22 3.63 16.70 4.74
CA ALA A 22 2.59 16.96 5.72
C ALA A 22 1.21 16.47 5.22
N ILE A 23 1.02 15.15 5.21
CA ILE A 23 -0.24 14.51 4.78
C ILE A 23 -0.96 13.84 5.95
N ALA A 24 -2.28 13.68 5.82
CA ALA A 24 -3.06 12.90 6.78
C ALA A 24 -2.57 11.44 6.81
N SER A 25 -2.52 10.83 8.00
CA SER A 25 -2.01 9.45 8.17
C SER A 25 -2.74 8.41 7.32
N ARG A 26 -4.05 8.58 7.06
CA ARG A 26 -4.80 7.72 6.11
C ARG A 26 -4.28 7.79 4.68
N LYS A 27 -3.79 8.96 4.25
CA LYS A 27 -3.17 9.15 2.93
C LYS A 27 -1.75 8.64 2.89
N ALA A 28 -1.00 8.77 3.99
CA ALA A 28 0.28 8.09 4.14
C ALA A 28 0.11 6.56 4.04
N SER A 29 -0.90 5.99 4.69
CA SER A 29 -1.24 4.55 4.57
C SER A 29 -1.52 4.15 3.12
N GLN A 30 -2.30 4.95 2.37
CA GLN A 30 -2.54 4.72 0.95
C GLN A 30 -1.26 4.80 0.11
N LYS A 31 -0.33 5.70 0.46
CA LYS A 31 0.98 5.78 -0.20
C LYS A 31 1.79 4.50 0.02
N CYS A 32 1.80 3.96 1.25
CA CYS A 32 2.41 2.66 1.54
C CYS A 32 1.74 1.52 0.75
N LEU A 33 0.41 1.48 0.67
CA LEU A 33 -0.30 0.46 -0.12
C LEU A 33 0.06 0.53 -1.61
N ASN A 34 0.23 1.74 -2.16
CA ASN A 34 0.66 1.92 -3.54
C ASN A 34 2.11 1.48 -3.78
N ALA A 35 3.01 1.66 -2.79
CA ALA A 35 4.40 1.24 -2.90
C ALA A 35 4.56 -0.28 -2.73
N TYR A 36 3.88 -0.86 -1.74
CA TYR A 36 4.06 -2.27 -1.36
C TYR A 36 3.12 -3.23 -2.08
N GLY A 37 1.95 -2.78 -2.55
CA GLY A 37 0.99 -3.62 -3.28
C GLY A 37 1.61 -4.37 -4.47
N PRO A 38 2.40 -3.72 -5.35
CA PRO A 38 3.09 -4.40 -6.44
C PRO A 38 4.19 -5.37 -5.99
N LEU A 39 4.75 -5.20 -4.79
CA LEU A 39 5.85 -6.00 -4.26
C LEU A 39 5.38 -7.23 -3.48
N LEU A 40 4.15 -7.21 -2.98
CA LEU A 40 3.58 -8.24 -2.11
C LEU A 40 2.41 -8.92 -2.83
N PRO A 41 2.66 -9.92 -3.70
CA PRO A 41 1.58 -10.66 -4.35
C PRO A 41 0.67 -11.38 -3.35
N GLU A 42 1.15 -11.64 -2.13
CA GLU A 42 0.35 -12.19 -1.04
C GLU A 42 -0.55 -11.16 -0.31
N LEU A 43 -0.48 -9.87 -0.65
CA LEU A 43 -1.25 -8.82 0.03
C LEU A 43 -2.74 -8.92 -0.29
N LEU A 44 -3.51 -9.32 0.74
CA LEU A 44 -4.97 -9.36 0.71
C LEU A 44 -5.52 -8.35 1.72
N GLY A 45 -6.41 -7.46 1.27
CA GLY A 45 -6.98 -6.41 2.11
C GLY A 45 -8.37 -5.98 1.66
N GLY A 46 -8.99 -5.10 2.44
CA GLY A 46 -10.34 -4.61 2.16
C GLY A 46 -10.80 -3.55 3.16
N SER A 47 -12.00 -3.03 2.93
CA SER A 47 -12.66 -2.09 3.84
C SER A 47 -14.17 -2.29 3.75
N ALA A 48 -14.86 -2.28 4.90
CA ALA A 48 -16.31 -2.45 4.96
C ALA A 48 -17.01 -1.13 4.57
N ASP A 49 -17.33 -0.98 3.27
CA ASP A 49 -17.99 0.20 2.65
C ASP A 49 -17.27 1.55 2.84
N LEU A 50 -16.10 1.55 3.48
CA LEU A 50 -15.34 2.76 3.80
C LEU A 50 -14.02 2.82 3.03
N ALA A 51 -13.92 2.17 1.86
CA ALA A 51 -12.68 2.09 1.10
C ALA A 51 -12.11 3.49 0.74
N GLY A 52 -12.97 4.43 0.34
CA GLY A 52 -12.58 5.81 0.06
C GLY A 52 -12.17 6.58 1.32
N SER A 53 -12.89 6.39 2.43
CA SER A 53 -12.63 7.06 3.71
C SER A 53 -11.34 6.59 4.37
N ASN A 54 -11.11 5.27 4.37
CA ASN A 54 -9.95 4.60 4.94
C ASN A 54 -8.74 4.61 3.99
N SER A 55 -8.97 4.92 2.70
CA SER A 55 -7.93 4.98 1.65
C SER A 55 -7.19 3.65 1.47
N THR A 56 -7.93 2.54 1.41
CA THR A 56 -7.40 1.17 1.35
C THR A 56 -7.19 0.62 -0.07
N LEU A 57 -7.62 1.35 -1.11
CA LEU A 57 -7.40 0.95 -2.50
C LEU A 57 -6.05 1.47 -3.00
N TRP A 58 -5.20 0.56 -3.50
CA TRP A 58 -4.01 0.89 -4.27
C TRP A 58 -4.27 0.78 -5.77
N LYS A 59 -3.37 1.35 -6.59
CA LYS A 59 -3.56 1.49 -8.05
C LYS A 59 -3.90 0.16 -8.75
N ASP A 60 -3.28 -0.93 -8.35
CA ASP A 60 -3.42 -2.25 -8.97
C ASP A 60 -4.31 -3.20 -8.16
N ALA A 61 -5.06 -2.68 -7.17
CA ALA A 61 -5.98 -3.47 -6.36
C ALA A 61 -7.07 -4.07 -7.24
N LYS A 62 -7.31 -5.38 -7.10
CA LYS A 62 -8.40 -6.09 -7.76
C LYS A 62 -9.43 -6.51 -6.73
N ALA A 63 -10.71 -6.47 -7.13
CA ALA A 63 -11.77 -7.00 -6.30
C ALA A 63 -11.64 -8.53 -6.22
N VAL A 64 -11.84 -9.08 -5.02
CA VAL A 64 -11.88 -10.52 -4.79
C VAL A 64 -13.28 -11.02 -5.10
N SER A 65 -13.37 -12.07 -5.89
CA SER A 65 -14.59 -12.74 -6.31
C SER A 65 -14.60 -14.19 -5.81
N ALA A 66 -15.69 -14.91 -6.07
CA ALA A 66 -15.76 -16.34 -5.77
C ALA A 66 -14.90 -17.21 -6.71
N GLU A 67 -14.36 -16.61 -7.77
CA GLU A 67 -13.64 -17.29 -8.86
C GLU A 67 -12.11 -17.18 -8.73
N ASP A 68 -11.63 -16.36 -7.78
CA ASP A 68 -10.21 -16.21 -7.43
C ASP A 68 -9.73 -17.28 -6.43
#